data_AF-A0A6I6DMA6-F1
#
_entry.id   AF-A0A6I6DMA6-F1
#
_cell.length_a   1.000
_cell.length_b   1.000
_cell.length_c   1.000
_cell.angle_alpha   90.00
_cell.angle_beta   90.00
_cell.angle_gamma   90.00
#
_symmetry.space_group_name_H-M   'P 1'
#
loop_
_entity.id
_entity.type
_entity.pdbx_description
1 polymer ?
#
loop_
_entity_poly.entity_id
_entity_poly.type
_entity_poly.pdbx_seq_one_letter_code
_entity_poly.pdbx_strand_id
1 'polypeptide(L)'
;MGDVKSYETPIMALDEFTIGLLEKDRIPGLLIRSDHNGYYNIGVQINDKEVVVVDTTMEDEAIRKIQYWAERVDLIKEQYSREPKLEPYKGQ
;
A
#
# COMPACT_ATOMS: atom_id res chain seq x y z
N MET A 1 -18.79 -2.13 -24.81
CA MET A 1 -17.51 -2.54 -24.22
C MET A 1 -17.41 -1.84 -22.87
N GLY A 2 -17.46 -2.57 -21.76
CA GLY A 2 -17.25 -1.98 -20.45
C GLY A 2 -15.76 -1.77 -20.24
N ASP A 3 -15.35 -0.53 -20.04
CA ASP A 3 -13.99 -0.17 -19.67
C ASP A 3 -13.61 -0.95 -18.40
N VAL A 4 -12.78 -1.96 -18.58
CA VAL A 4 -12.09 -2.62 -17.47
C VAL A 4 -11.17 -1.55 -16.92
N LYS A 5 -11.64 -0.82 -15.91
CA LYS A 5 -10.77 -0.03 -15.04
C LYS A 5 -9.81 -1.04 -14.42
N SER A 6 -8.64 -1.19 -15.03
CA SER A 6 -7.48 -1.77 -14.38
C SER A 6 -7.25 -0.92 -13.14
N TYR A 7 -7.73 -1.39 -11.99
CA TYR A 7 -7.35 -0.83 -10.70
C TYR A 7 -5.89 -1.24 -10.50
N GLU A 8 -4.98 -0.57 -11.21
CA GLU A 8 -3.56 -0.64 -10.95
C GLU A 8 -3.39 -0.03 -9.56
N THR A 9 -3.21 -0.90 -8.57
CA THR A 9 -2.87 -0.51 -7.22
C THR A 9 -1.59 0.31 -7.29
N PRO A 10 -1.63 1.59 -6.88
CA PRO A 10 -0.51 2.49 -7.08
C PRO A 10 0.68 2.02 -6.25
N ILE A 11 1.82 1.83 -6.92
CA ILE A 11 3.12 1.58 -6.29
C ILE A 11 3.77 2.95 -6.04
N MET A 12 4.21 3.18 -4.81
CA MET A 12 4.82 4.45 -4.38
C MET A 12 6.19 4.18 -3.75
N ALA A 13 7.08 5.18 -3.77
CA ALA A 13 8.35 5.07 -3.08
C ALA A 13 8.13 5.03 -1.56
N LEU A 14 8.93 4.22 -0.84
CA LEU A 14 8.88 4.12 0.62
C LEU A 14 9.05 5.47 1.31
N ASP A 15 9.94 6.32 0.78
CA ASP A 15 10.20 7.67 1.28
C ASP A 15 8.98 8.60 1.13
N GLU A 16 8.14 8.39 0.12
CA GLU A 16 6.89 9.14 -0.06
C GLU A 16 5.78 8.61 0.86
N PHE A 17 5.79 7.31 1.17
CA PHE A 17 4.81 6.67 2.05
C PHE A 17 5.06 6.96 3.54
N THR A 18 6.32 7.14 3.96
CA THR A 18 6.74 7.17 5.38
C THR A 18 6.32 8.42 6.17
N ILE A 19 5.67 9.41 5.54
CA ILE A 19 5.15 10.59 6.23
C ILE A 19 3.89 10.21 7.03
N GLY A 20 4.05 9.93 8.34
CA GLY A 20 2.93 9.66 9.26
C GLY A 20 2.85 8.24 9.81
N LEU A 21 3.98 7.55 9.95
CA LEU A 21 4.08 6.16 10.45
C LEU A 21 3.46 5.99 11.86
N LEU A 22 2.21 5.52 11.89
CA LEU A 22 1.62 4.86 13.05
C LEU A 22 2.02 3.39 12.98
N GLU A 23 2.85 2.97 13.95
CA GLU A 23 3.21 1.58 14.23
C GLU A 23 4.03 0.84 13.16
N LYS A 24 5.29 1.24 13.01
CA LYS A 24 6.34 0.40 12.39
C LYS A 24 6.58 -0.93 13.14
N ASP A 25 6.04 -1.08 14.34
CA ASP A 25 6.48 -2.09 15.32
C ASP A 25 5.60 -3.34 15.45
N ARG A 26 4.40 -3.40 14.86
CA ARG A 26 3.51 -4.56 15.07
C ARG A 26 3.53 -5.60 13.97
N ILE A 27 3.71 -5.21 12.71
CA ILE A 27 3.60 -6.12 11.56
C ILE A 27 4.71 -5.83 10.53
N PRO A 28 5.73 -6.71 10.39
CA PRO A 28 6.82 -6.53 9.43
C PRO A 28 6.34 -6.40 7.97
N GLY A 29 6.54 -5.22 7.37
CA GLY A 29 6.23 -4.95 5.96
C GLY A 29 4.81 -4.43 5.69
N LEU A 30 4.00 -4.20 6.71
CA LEU A 30 2.76 -3.42 6.59
C LEU A 30 3.04 -1.98 7.02
N LEU A 31 2.57 -1.02 6.23
CA LEU A 31 2.75 0.40 6.45
C LEU A 31 1.39 1.08 6.49
N ILE A 32 1.21 2.00 7.43
CA ILE A 32 -0.04 2.74 7.60
C ILE A 32 0.30 4.23 7.59
N ARG A 33 -0.41 4.99 6.77
CA ARG A 33 -0.27 6.44 6.65
C ARG A 33 -1.63 7.10 6.78
N SER A 34 -1.80 7.97 7.77
CA SER A 34 -2.93 8.89 7.82
C SER A 34 -2.68 10.09 6.91
N ASP A 35 -3.66 10.48 6.10
CA ASP A 35 -3.66 11.75 5.38
C ASP A 35 -4.30 12.88 6.22
N HIS A 36 -4.16 14.12 5.75
CA HIS A 36 -4.74 15.29 6.42
C HIS A 36 -6.28 15.34 6.34
N ASN A 37 -6.90 14.47 5.55
CA ASN A 37 -8.34 14.38 5.37
C ASN A 37 -8.98 13.34 6.28
N GLY A 38 -8.20 12.64 7.12
CA GLY A 38 -8.67 11.61 8.04
C GLY A 38 -8.77 10.21 7.43
N TYR A 39 -8.21 9.99 6.23
CA TYR A 39 -8.11 8.68 5.62
C TYR A 39 -6.77 8.02 5.94
N TYR A 40 -6.82 6.72 6.20
CA TYR A 40 -5.68 5.84 6.40
C TYR A 40 -5.42 5.06 5.12
N ASN A 41 -4.24 5.27 4.55
CA ASN A 41 -3.70 4.45 3.48
C ASN A 41 -2.94 3.28 4.07
N ILE A 42 -3.28 2.08 3.61
CA ILE A 42 -2.62 0.83 3.99
C ILE A 42 -1.72 0.43 2.83
N GLY A 43 -0.43 0.37 3.10
CA GLY A 43 0.62 0.00 2.17
C GLY A 43 1.29 -1.30 2.58
N VAL A 44 1.68 -2.11 1.61
CA VAL A 44 2.55 -3.27 1.82
C VAL A 44 3.91 -2.98 1.21
N GLN A 45 4.95 -3.02 2.03
CA GLN A 45 6.32 -2.91 1.55
C GLN A 45 6.68 -4.19 0.81
N ILE A 46 6.93 -4.06 -0.50
CA ILE A 46 7.27 -5.20 -1.37
C ILE A 46 8.78 -5.36 -1.53
N ASN A 47 9.57 -4.31 -1.32
CA ASN A 47 11.03 -4.34 -1.25
C ASN A 47 11.58 -3.15 -0.44
N ASP A 48 12.90 -2.97 -0.42
CA ASP A 48 13.57 -1.92 0.37
C ASP A 48 13.17 -0.48 -0.02
N LYS A 49 12.58 -0.27 -1.20
CA LYS A 49 12.28 1.05 -1.76
C LYS A 49 10.83 1.27 -2.17
N GLU A 50 10.03 0.21 -2.26
CA GLU A 50 8.70 0.26 -2.88
C GLU A 50 7.60 -0.25 -1.96
N VAL A 51 6.47 0.43 -2.04
CA VAL A 51 5.28 0.17 -1.26
C VAL A 51 4.09 0.12 -2.21
N VAL A 52 3.31 -0.95 -2.13
CA VAL A 52 2.03 -1.05 -2.85
C VAL A 52 0.93 -0.57 -1.93
N VAL A 53 0.17 0.44 -2.35
CA VAL A 53 -1.05 0.82 -1.62
C VAL A 53 -2.13 -0.20 -1.93
N VAL A 54 -2.54 -0.95 -0.90
CA VAL A 54 -3.53 -2.02 -1.03
C VAL A 54 -4.93 -1.57 -0.65
N ASP A 55 -5.07 -0.51 0.16
CA ASP A 55 -6.36 -0.01 0.61
C ASP A 55 -6.29 1.45 1.11
N THR A 56 -7.45 2.11 1.11
CA THR A 56 -7.66 3.42 1.73
C THR A 56 -8.96 3.39 2.52
N THR A 57 -8.92 3.73 3.80
CA THR A 57 -10.04 3.55 4.73
C THR A 57 -10.11 4.67 5.77
N MET A 58 -11.24 4.83 6.44
CA MET A 58 -11.40 5.80 7.55
C MET A 58 -11.04 5.17 8.89
N GLU A 59 -10.87 5.98 9.93
CA GLU A 59 -10.47 5.51 11.28
C GLU A 59 -11.31 4.33 11.80
N ASP A 60 -12.63 4.41 11.62
CA ASP A 60 -13.59 3.39 12.09
C ASP A 60 -13.35 2.00 11.50
N GLU A 61 -12.82 1.94 10.28
CA GLU A 61 -12.56 0.68 9.55
C GLU A 61 -11.07 0.33 9.50
N ALA A 62 -10.19 1.26 9.89
CA ALA A 62 -8.74 1.12 9.81
C ALA A 62 -8.25 -0.15 10.50
N ILE A 63 -8.65 -0.39 11.74
CA ILE A 63 -8.20 -1.56 12.52
C ILE A 63 -8.58 -2.87 11.83
N ARG A 64 -9.81 -2.97 11.31
CA ARG A 64 -10.29 -4.17 10.63
C ARG A 64 -9.51 -4.42 9.33
N LYS A 65 -9.28 -3.37 8.55
CA LYS A 65 -8.53 -3.45 7.29
C LYS A 65 -7.05 -3.75 7.54
N ILE A 66 -6.44 -3.15 8.56
CA ILE A 66 -5.07 -3.43 8.98
C ILE A 66 -4.91 -4.92 9.31
N GLN A 67 -5.79 -5.50 10.13
CA GLN A 67 -5.74 -6.92 10.45
C GLN A 67 -5.92 -7.80 9.20
N TYR A 68 -6.87 -7.46 8.32
CA TYR A 68 -7.10 -8.18 7.07
C TYR A 68 -5.85 -8.20 6.17
N TRP A 69 -5.16 -7.06 6.04
CA TRP A 69 -3.97 -6.94 5.20
C TRP A 69 -2.71 -7.48 5.87
N ALA A 70 -2.63 -7.44 7.21
CA ALA A 70 -1.55 -8.03 7.98
C ALA A 70 -1.34 -9.52 7.66
N GLU A 71 -2.44 -10.28 7.59
CA GLU A 71 -2.41 -11.71 7.26
C GLU A 71 -2.09 -11.99 5.78
N ARG A 72 -2.08 -10.96 4.93
CA ARG A 72 -1.91 -11.06 3.47
C ARG A 72 -0.64 -10.40 2.95
N VAL A 73 0.18 -9.85 3.85
CA VAL A 73 1.44 -9.18 3.49
C VAL A 73 2.31 -10.08 2.62
N ASP A 74 2.52 -11.33 3.00
CA ASP A 74 3.39 -12.25 2.27
C ASP A 74 2.83 -12.60 0.89
N LEU A 75 1.51 -12.81 0.78
CA LEU A 75 0.85 -13.05 -0.50
C LEU A 75 1.01 -11.86 -1.46
N ILE A 76 0.87 -10.64 -0.94
CA ILE A 76 1.11 -9.42 -1.73
C ILE A 76 2.57 -9.33 -2.13
N LYS A 77 3.51 -9.54 -1.22
CA LYS A 77 4.94 -9.58 -1.56
C LYS A 77 5.23 -10.61 -2.66
N GLU A 78 4.68 -11.82 -2.58
CA GLU A 78 4.84 -12.86 -3.61
C GLU A 78 4.23 -12.45 -4.97
N GLN A 79 3.07 -11.80 -4.95
CA GLN A 79 2.41 -11.30 -6.16
C GLN A 79 3.25 -10.24 -6.89
N TYR A 80 3.91 -9.36 -6.14
CA TYR A 80 4.75 -8.29 -6.69
C TYR A 80 6.23 -8.66 -6.84
N SER A 81 6.65 -9.81 -6.29
CA SER A 81 8.01 -10.35 -6.45
C SER A 81 8.26 -10.93 -7.86
N ARG A 82 7.21 -11.12 -8.66
CA ARG A 82 7.34 -11.53 -10.07
C ARG A 82 7.34 -10.33 -11.03
N GLU A 83 8.57 -10.01 -11.43
CA GLU A 83 8.98 -9.08 -12.49
C GLU A 83 8.67 -7.59 -12.25
N PRO A 84 9.71 -6.73 -12.11
CA PRO A 84 9.51 -5.29 -11.98
C PRO A 84 8.94 -4.73 -13.29
N LYS A 85 7.63 -4.50 -13.34
CA LYS A 85 6.97 -3.67 -14.36
C LYS A 85 6.87 -2.23 -13.86
N LEU A 86 8.01 -1.62 -13.56
CA LEU A 86 8.06 -0.17 -13.37
C LEU A 86 8.21 0.46 -14.74
N GLU A 87 7.08 0.79 -15.37
CA GLU A 87 7.11 1.88 -16.33
C GLU A 87 7.22 3.19 -15.53
N PRO A 88 8.24 4.04 -15.77
CA PRO A 88 8.38 5.30 -15.05
C PRO A 88 7.15 6.17 -15.32
N TYR A 89 6.56 6.72 -14.25
CA TYR A 89 5.44 7.65 -14.31
C TYR A 89 5.77 8.83 -15.24
N LYS A 90 5.22 8.82 -16.45
CA LYS A 90 5.23 9.98 -17.34
C LYS A 90 3.98 10.79 -17.06
N GLY A 91 4.09 11.73 -16.12
CA GLY A 91 3.11 12.80 -16.00
C GLY A 91 3.04 13.57 -17.32
N GLN A 92 1.85 13.64 -17.91
CA GLN A 92 1.48 14.63 -18.93
C GLN A 92 0.70 15.76 -18.28
#